data_AF-A0A1G6NQG1-F1
#
_entry.id   AF-A0A1G6NQG1-F1
#
_cell.length_a   1.000
_cell.length_b   1.000
_cell.length_c   1.000
_cell.angle_alpha   90.00
_cell.angle_beta   90.00
_cell.angle_gamma   90.00
#
_symmetry.space_group_name_H-M   'P 1'
#
loop_
_entity.id
_entity.type
_entity.pdbx_description
1 polymer ?
#
loop_
_entity_poly.entity_id
_entity_poly.type
_entity_poly.pdbx_seq_one_letter_code
_entity_poly.pdbx_strand_id
1 'polypeptide(L)'
;MIADTIEFCLWYEQDIRLAILDAKNSAGRGGVTGGNGTGHMRVSDPTAVQALRAVQKLNVLDVPYGTAIGINKRWQNTYRLRNPAKWLLVVAFMKRRYLLDTENPLHDFFERRYIKKEDWQKTCKDLQIKRSRYFVMRAEVIRAGEVYAAGCGAASMENILK
;
A
#
# COMPACT_ATOMS: atom_id res chain seq x y z
N MET A 1 8.21 -13.47 -1.87
CA MET A 1 8.63 -12.16 -1.32
C MET A 1 7.93 -10.99 -2.03
N ILE A 2 8.17 -10.69 -3.32
CA ILE A 2 7.50 -9.55 -3.99
C ILE A 2 6.00 -9.79 -4.17
N ALA A 3 5.61 -11.00 -4.61
CA ALA A 3 4.22 -11.40 -4.73
C ALA A 3 3.41 -11.18 -3.42
N ASP A 4 3.99 -11.56 -2.28
CA ASP A 4 3.37 -11.41 -0.97
C ASP A 4 3.23 -9.94 -0.57
N THR A 5 4.20 -9.09 -0.93
CA THR A 5 4.13 -7.64 -0.73
C THR A 5 3.00 -7.01 -1.56
N ILE A 6 2.84 -7.41 -2.82
CA ILE A 6 1.77 -6.89 -3.69
C ILE A 6 0.40 -7.27 -3.11
N GLU A 7 0.22 -8.55 -2.76
CA GLU A 7 -1.03 -9.02 -2.19
C GLU A 7 -1.35 -8.33 -0.86
N PHE A 8 -0.35 -8.14 -0.01
CA PHE A 8 -0.48 -7.37 1.23
C PHE A 8 -0.93 -5.93 0.95
N CYS A 9 -0.30 -5.25 -0.01
CA CYS A 9 -0.63 -3.87 -0.33
C CYS A 9 -2.04 -3.71 -0.91
N LEU A 10 -2.50 -4.67 -1.71
CA LEU A 10 -3.86 -4.68 -2.25
C LEU A 10 -4.92 -4.90 -1.15
N TRP A 11 -4.62 -5.73 -0.15
CA TRP A 11 -5.56 -6.03 0.95
C TRP A 11 -5.60 -4.98 2.06
N TYR A 12 -4.45 -4.39 2.37
CA TYR A 12 -4.27 -3.52 3.52
C TYR A 12 -3.94 -2.07 3.12
N GLU A 13 -4.39 -1.64 1.93
CA GLU A 13 -4.18 -0.27 1.43
C GLU A 13 -4.57 0.80 2.45
N GLN A 14 -5.71 0.63 3.12
CA GLN A 14 -6.20 1.59 4.10
C GLN A 14 -5.30 1.63 5.33
N ASP A 15 -4.87 0.46 5.83
CA ASP A 15 -3.97 0.38 6.98
C ASP A 15 -2.59 0.97 6.65
N ILE A 16 -2.11 0.79 5.41
CA ILE A 16 -0.89 1.43 4.92
C ILE A 16 -1.05 2.96 4.90
N ARG A 17 -2.18 3.48 4.41
CA ARG A 17 -2.44 4.94 4.41
C ARG A 17 -2.49 5.52 5.82
N LEU A 18 -3.16 4.83 6.75
CA LEU A 18 -3.22 5.23 8.15
C LEU A 18 -1.82 5.18 8.79
N ALA A 19 -1.06 4.12 8.57
CA ALA A 19 0.30 3.99 9.08
C ALA A 19 1.25 5.07 8.52
N ILE A 20 1.09 5.49 7.26
CA ILE A 20 1.84 6.63 6.69
C ILE A 20 1.47 7.93 7.39
N LEU A 21 0.17 8.18 7.59
CA LEU A 21 -0.34 9.39 8.23
C LEU A 21 0.15 9.45 9.69
N ASP A 22 0.05 8.34 10.42
CA ASP A 22 0.55 8.21 11.77
C ASP A 22 2.06 8.39 11.84
N ALA A 23 2.85 7.78 10.94
CA ALA A 23 4.29 7.97 10.92
C ALA A 23 4.69 9.45 10.69
N LYS A 24 3.96 10.17 9.82
CA LYS A 24 4.17 11.60 9.58
C LYS A 24 3.82 12.46 10.80
N ASN A 25 2.77 12.08 11.54
CA ASN A 25 2.29 12.81 12.71
C ASN A 25 3.09 12.47 14.00
N SER A 26 3.47 11.21 14.19
CA SER A 26 4.16 10.68 15.38
C SER A 26 5.65 10.99 15.43
N ALA A 27 6.28 11.38 14.31
CA ALA A 27 7.65 11.88 14.27
C ALA A 27 7.87 13.14 15.15
N GLY A 28 6.81 13.69 15.76
CA GLY A 28 6.84 14.79 16.72
C GLY A 28 7.02 14.44 18.20
N ARG A 29 7.14 13.18 18.63
CA ARG A 29 7.25 12.86 20.07
C ARG A 29 8.68 12.80 20.65
N GLY A 30 9.73 13.05 19.88
CA GLY A 30 11.10 13.00 20.44
C GLY A 30 12.25 13.26 19.48
N GLY A 31 12.14 14.26 18.60
CA GLY A 31 13.21 14.61 17.66
C GLY A 31 13.73 16.02 17.90
N VAL A 32 14.73 16.16 18.77
CA VAL A 32 15.61 17.33 18.76
C VAL A 32 16.39 17.30 17.44
N THR A 33 15.87 17.94 16.40
CA THR A 33 16.69 18.29 15.23
C THR A 33 17.42 19.58 15.57
N GLY A 34 18.59 19.46 16.20
CA GLY A 34 19.45 20.61 16.45
C GLY A 34 20.58 20.31 17.44
N GLY A 35 21.72 19.87 16.93
CA GLY A 35 22.92 19.74 17.74
C GLY A 35 24.09 19.05 17.05
N ASN A 36 24.38 19.34 15.79
CA ASN A 36 25.71 19.06 15.24
C ASN A 36 26.10 20.07 14.14
N GLY A 37 26.70 21.17 14.58
CA GLY A 37 27.88 21.81 13.96
C GLY A 37 27.88 22.19 12.48
N THR A 38 26.76 22.19 11.76
CA THR A 38 26.70 22.59 10.35
C THR A 38 25.50 23.51 10.16
N GLY A 39 25.74 24.70 9.61
CA GLY A 39 24.86 25.87 9.62
C GLY A 39 23.51 25.74 8.91
N HIS A 40 22.63 24.87 9.40
CA HIS A 40 21.24 24.79 8.96
C HIS A 40 20.37 25.75 9.77
N MET A 41 19.58 26.58 9.06
CA MET A 41 18.60 27.47 9.68
C MET A 41 17.65 26.66 10.56
N ARG A 42 17.56 27.03 11.84
CA ARG A 42 16.52 26.53 12.74
C ARG A 42 15.18 27.03 12.21
N VAL A 43 14.38 26.13 11.64
CA VAL A 43 12.98 26.41 11.34
C VAL A 43 12.25 26.38 12.69
N SER A 44 12.02 27.55 13.25
CA SER A 44 11.33 27.74 14.53
C SER A 44 9.82 27.64 14.42
N ASP A 45 9.28 27.76 13.21
CA ASP A 45 7.85 27.67 12.97
C ASP A 45 7.38 26.20 13.01
N PRO A 46 6.58 25.81 14.02
CA PRO A 46 6.03 24.45 14.09
C PRO A 46 5.20 24.09 12.86
N THR A 47 4.59 25.06 12.18
CA THR A 47 3.81 24.86 10.94
C THR A 47 4.72 24.48 9.78
N ALA A 48 5.82 25.21 9.59
CA ALA A 48 6.80 24.89 8.55
C ALA A 48 7.50 23.55 8.79
N VAL A 49 7.78 23.19 10.05
CA VAL A 49 8.31 21.86 10.41
C VAL A 49 7.31 20.74 10.11
N GLN A 50 6.02 20.94 10.40
CA GLN A 50 4.97 19.99 10.04
C GLN A 50 4.83 19.85 8.52
N ALA A 51 4.90 20.96 7.77
CA ALA A 51 4.84 20.95 6.31
C ALA A 51 6.03 20.19 5.69
N LEU A 52 7.26 20.44 6.16
CA LEU A 52 8.46 19.72 5.71
C LEU A 52 8.35 18.21 5.97
N ARG A 53 7.82 17.81 7.13
CA ARG A 53 7.57 16.40 7.47
C ARG A 53 6.48 15.77 6.61
N ALA A 54 5.43 16.53 6.29
CA ALA A 54 4.38 16.06 5.40
C ALA A 54 4.91 15.75 3.99
N VAL A 55 5.91 16.48 3.52
CA VAL A 55 6.55 16.28 2.21
C VAL A 55 7.66 15.23 2.24
N GLN A 56 8.25 14.94 3.40
CA GLN A 56 9.34 13.98 3.54
C GLN A 56 8.90 12.56 3.10
N LYS A 57 9.71 11.95 2.23
CA LYS A 57 9.50 10.57 1.77
C LYS A 57 9.83 9.59 2.89
N LEU A 58 8.89 8.68 3.18
CA LEU A 58 9.11 7.57 4.10
C LEU A 58 9.78 6.42 3.33
N ASN A 59 10.96 5.99 3.78
CA ASN A 59 11.72 4.91 3.14
C ASN A 59 11.28 3.52 3.63
N VAL A 60 10.89 3.40 4.90
CA VAL A 60 10.44 2.15 5.52
C VAL A 60 9.31 2.47 6.48
N LEU A 61 8.31 1.61 6.53
CA LEU A 61 7.14 1.72 7.39
C LEU A 61 6.75 0.34 7.93
N ASP A 62 6.59 0.25 9.23
CA ASP A 62 6.07 -0.94 9.90
C ASP A 62 4.54 -0.81 9.98
N VAL A 63 3.82 -1.65 9.22
CA VAL A 63 2.36 -1.58 9.06
C VAL A 63 1.70 -2.60 9.99
N PRO A 64 0.95 -2.17 11.01
CA PRO A 64 0.18 -3.09 11.84
C PRO A 64 -1.02 -3.64 11.04
N TYR A 65 -1.24 -4.95 11.08
CA TYR A 65 -2.33 -5.61 10.37
C TYR A 65 -2.92 -6.79 11.17
N GLY A 66 -4.16 -7.13 10.84
CA GLY A 66 -4.92 -8.19 11.53
C GLY A 66 -5.59 -7.71 12.82
N THR A 67 -6.35 -8.60 13.44
CA THR A 67 -7.03 -8.35 14.71
C THR A 67 -6.01 -8.26 15.84
N ALA A 68 -6.06 -7.16 16.61
CA ALA A 68 -5.24 -7.03 17.79
C ALA A 68 -5.78 -7.97 18.88
N ILE A 69 -4.98 -8.95 19.31
CA ILE A 69 -5.39 -9.92 20.32
C ILE A 69 -4.90 -9.44 21.71
N GLY A 70 -5.81 -9.44 22.68
CA GLY A 70 -5.56 -9.11 24.09
C GLY A 70 -5.92 -7.67 24.50
N ILE A 71 -6.04 -7.46 25.82
CA ILE A 71 -6.56 -6.24 26.48
C ILE A 71 -5.76 -4.97 26.10
N ASN A 72 -4.49 -5.12 25.69
CA ASN A 72 -3.58 -4.01 25.39
C ASN A 72 -3.20 -3.87 23.90
N LYS A 73 -3.89 -4.55 22.97
CA LYS A 73 -3.54 -4.58 21.53
C LYS A 73 -2.07 -4.99 21.22
N ARG A 74 -1.36 -5.62 22.16
CA ARG A 74 0.09 -5.89 22.07
C ARG A 74 0.47 -6.96 21.03
N TRP A 75 -0.49 -7.76 20.57
CA TRP A 75 -0.25 -8.88 19.66
C TRP A 75 -0.94 -8.57 18.32
N GLN A 76 -0.39 -7.60 17.60
CA GLN A 76 -0.80 -7.29 16.24
C GLN A 76 0.37 -7.61 15.31
N ASN A 77 0.09 -8.31 14.21
CA ASN A 77 1.13 -8.64 13.25
C ASN A 77 1.63 -7.34 12.60
N THR A 78 2.92 -7.26 12.35
CA THR A 78 3.56 -6.09 11.76
C THR A 78 4.23 -6.48 10.46
N TYR A 79 3.92 -5.79 9.37
CA TYR A 79 4.55 -5.99 8.07
C TYR A 79 5.49 -4.82 7.78
N ARG A 80 6.78 -5.12 7.64
CA ARG A 80 7.78 -4.10 7.30
C ARG A 80 7.76 -3.81 5.80
N LEU A 81 7.16 -2.69 5.43
CA LEU A 81 7.03 -2.24 4.05
C LEU A 81 8.10 -1.21 3.69
N ARG A 82 8.87 -1.48 2.63
CA ARG A 82 9.84 -0.51 2.07
C ARG A 82 9.19 0.33 0.98
N ASN A 83 9.46 1.63 0.97
CA ASN A 83 8.91 2.62 0.03
C ASN A 83 7.37 2.57 -0.07
N PRO A 84 6.63 2.78 1.03
CA PRO A 84 5.18 2.64 1.08
C PRO A 84 4.44 3.51 0.04
N ALA A 85 4.93 4.71 -0.26
CA ALA A 85 4.34 5.59 -1.28
C ALA A 85 4.35 4.96 -2.69
N LYS A 86 5.42 4.22 -3.05
CA LYS A 86 5.51 3.51 -4.33
C LYS A 86 4.43 2.44 -4.42
N TRP A 87 4.20 1.69 -3.34
CA TRP A 87 3.19 0.64 -3.32
C TRP A 87 1.77 1.18 -3.40
N LEU A 88 1.48 2.34 -2.79
CA LEU A 88 0.19 2.99 -2.97
C LEU A 88 -0.08 3.41 -4.43
N LEU A 89 0.96 3.83 -5.17
CA LEU A 89 0.83 4.08 -6.61
C LEU A 89 0.53 2.79 -7.38
N VAL A 90 1.20 1.68 -7.05
CA VAL A 90 0.90 0.37 -7.64
C VAL A 90 -0.55 -0.03 -7.35
N VAL A 91 -1.02 0.10 -6.11
CA VAL A 91 -2.41 -0.22 -5.74
C VAL A 91 -3.40 0.66 -6.50
N ALA A 92 -3.16 1.97 -6.59
CA ALA A 92 -4.02 2.89 -7.33
C ALA A 92 -4.09 2.52 -8.82
N PHE A 93 -2.95 2.16 -9.42
CA PHE A 93 -2.90 1.69 -10.80
C PHE A 93 -3.70 0.39 -10.97
N MET A 94 -3.50 -0.59 -10.08
CA MET A 94 -4.20 -1.88 -10.16
C MET A 94 -5.70 -1.70 -10.02
N LYS A 95 -6.16 -0.86 -9.08
CA LYS A 95 -7.56 -0.48 -8.97
C LYS A 95 -8.08 0.18 -10.25
N ARG A 96 -7.32 1.07 -10.87
CA ARG A 96 -7.71 1.66 -12.15
C ARG A 96 -7.81 0.62 -13.26
N ARG A 97 -6.84 -0.28 -13.37
CA ARG A 97 -6.83 -1.33 -14.40
C ARG A 97 -7.98 -2.32 -14.27
N TYR A 98 -8.34 -2.71 -13.05
CA TYR A 98 -9.29 -3.80 -12.81
C TYR A 98 -10.68 -3.34 -12.36
N LEU A 99 -10.82 -2.17 -11.75
CA LEU A 99 -12.11 -1.68 -11.24
C LEU A 99 -12.74 -0.57 -12.09
N LEU A 100 -11.95 0.27 -12.77
CA LEU A 100 -12.51 1.31 -13.64
C LEU A 100 -12.87 0.79 -15.03
N ASP A 101 -12.22 -0.28 -15.48
CA ASP A 101 -12.54 -0.97 -16.72
C ASP A 101 -13.47 -2.16 -16.43
N THR A 102 -14.77 -1.95 -16.67
CA THR A 102 -15.80 -2.97 -16.47
C THR A 102 -15.78 -4.07 -17.53
N GLU A 103 -15.10 -3.84 -18.67
CA GLU A 103 -14.94 -4.86 -19.72
C GLU A 103 -13.80 -5.83 -19.40
N ASN A 104 -12.97 -5.50 -18.40
CA ASN A 104 -11.86 -6.35 -18.00
C ASN A 104 -12.39 -7.70 -17.46
N PRO A 105 -11.96 -8.85 -18.02
CA PRO A 105 -12.42 -10.17 -17.59
C PRO A 105 -12.02 -10.53 -16.15
N LEU A 106 -11.10 -9.78 -15.56
CA LEU A 106 -10.68 -9.93 -14.17
C LEU A 106 -11.38 -8.96 -13.21
N HIS A 107 -12.30 -8.12 -13.67
CA HIS A 107 -13.01 -7.12 -12.84
C HIS A 107 -13.68 -7.76 -11.62
N ASP A 108 -14.60 -8.70 -11.86
CA ASP A 108 -15.37 -9.37 -10.80
C ASP A 108 -14.45 -10.15 -9.85
N PHE A 109 -13.41 -10.78 -10.39
CA PHE A 109 -12.42 -11.51 -9.60
C PHE A 109 -11.66 -10.55 -8.67
N PHE A 110 -11.17 -9.44 -9.20
CA PHE A 110 -10.39 -8.46 -8.46
C PHE A 110 -11.24 -7.80 -7.37
N GLU A 111 -12.47 -7.40 -7.69
CA GLU A 111 -13.40 -6.80 -6.73
C GLU A 111 -13.68 -7.77 -5.57
N ARG A 112 -14.04 -9.02 -5.87
CA ARG A 112 -14.34 -10.05 -4.86
C ARG A 112 -13.14 -10.34 -3.95
N ARG A 113 -11.95 -10.48 -4.53
CA ARG A 113 -10.75 -10.88 -3.78
C ARG A 113 -10.16 -9.73 -2.97
N TYR A 114 -10.05 -8.53 -3.55
CA TYR A 114 -9.27 -7.43 -2.96
C TYR A 114 -10.12 -6.35 -2.32
N ILE A 115 -11.37 -6.18 -2.75
CA ILE A 115 -12.30 -5.21 -2.16
C ILE A 115 -13.21 -5.88 -1.14
N LYS A 116 -13.90 -6.96 -1.53
CA LYS A 116 -14.82 -7.71 -0.66
C LYS A 116 -14.09 -8.70 0.27
N LYS A 117 -12.80 -8.94 0.04
CA LYS A 117 -11.93 -9.84 0.83
C LYS A 117 -12.52 -11.26 0.95
N GLU A 118 -13.12 -11.77 -0.12
CA GLU A 118 -13.71 -13.09 -0.15
C GLU A 118 -12.66 -14.22 -0.13
N ASP A 119 -13.04 -15.35 0.47
CA ASP A 119 -12.25 -16.56 0.39
C ASP A 119 -12.33 -17.19 -1.02
N TRP A 120 -11.25 -17.88 -1.41
CA TRP A 120 -11.12 -18.45 -2.75
C TRP A 120 -12.24 -19.43 -3.08
N GLN A 121 -12.75 -20.18 -2.09
CA GLN A 121 -13.84 -21.13 -2.30
C GLN A 121 -15.12 -20.42 -2.71
N LYS A 122 -15.44 -19.31 -2.02
CA LYS A 122 -16.60 -18.49 -2.33
C LYS A 122 -16.47 -17.85 -3.70
N THR A 123 -15.30 -17.27 -4.01
CA THR A 123 -15.04 -16.69 -5.33
C THR A 123 -15.15 -17.73 -6.45
N CYS A 124 -14.64 -18.95 -6.25
CA CYS A 124 -14.77 -20.02 -7.24
C CYS A 124 -16.22 -20.43 -7.46
N LYS A 125 -17.00 -20.55 -6.38
CA LYS A 125 -18.42 -20.90 -6.43
C LYS A 125 -19.22 -19.85 -7.19
N ASP A 126 -19.01 -18.58 -6.85
CA ASP A 126 -19.81 -17.49 -7.40
C ASP A 126 -19.44 -17.15 -8.85
N LEU A 127 -18.16 -17.27 -9.24
CA LEU A 127 -17.70 -17.09 -10.62
C LEU A 127 -17.80 -18.36 -11.47
N GLN A 128 -18.26 -19.48 -10.89
CA GLN A 128 -18.33 -20.79 -11.55
C GLN A 128 -16.99 -21.23 -12.18
N ILE A 129 -15.87 -20.92 -11.51
CA ILE A 129 -14.52 -21.28 -11.97
C ILE A 129 -13.93 -22.42 -11.15
N LYS A 130 -13.06 -23.20 -11.78
CA LYS A 130 -12.25 -24.21 -11.09
C LYS A 130 -11.14 -23.55 -10.26
N ARG A 131 -10.71 -24.25 -9.21
CA ARG A 131 -9.57 -23.86 -8.36
C ARG A 131 -8.32 -23.48 -9.16
N SER A 132 -7.98 -24.23 -10.21
CA SER A 132 -6.82 -23.93 -11.06
C SER A 132 -6.92 -22.55 -11.71
N ARG A 133 -8.08 -22.22 -12.28
CA ARG A 133 -8.33 -20.93 -12.93
C ARG A 133 -8.24 -19.77 -11.94
N TYR A 134 -8.73 -19.96 -10.71
CA TYR A 134 -8.58 -18.97 -9.64
C TYR A 134 -7.11 -18.61 -9.39
N PHE A 135 -6.22 -19.60 -9.26
CA PHE A 135 -4.80 -19.34 -9.01
C PHE A 135 -4.10 -18.73 -10.22
N VAL A 136 -4.54 -19.04 -11.45
CA VAL A 136 -4.05 -18.37 -12.67
C VAL A 136 -4.45 -16.88 -12.67
N MET A 137 -5.71 -16.56 -12.38
CA MET A 137 -6.19 -15.17 -12.30
C MET A 137 -5.46 -14.39 -11.20
N ARG A 138 -5.24 -15.00 -10.02
CA ARG A 138 -4.43 -14.42 -8.96
C ARG A 138 -2.99 -14.15 -9.43
N ALA A 139 -2.37 -15.12 -10.09
CA ALA A 139 -1.00 -14.98 -10.60
C ALA A 139 -0.90 -13.86 -11.64
N GLU A 140 -1.91 -13.68 -12.49
CA GLU A 140 -1.98 -12.59 -13.47
C GLU A 140 -2.02 -11.22 -12.79
N VAL A 141 -2.87 -11.04 -11.78
CA VAL A 141 -2.94 -9.80 -10.99
C VAL A 141 -1.60 -9.53 -10.32
N ILE A 142 -0.98 -10.54 -9.70
CA ILE A 142 0.33 -10.38 -9.05
C ILE A 142 1.39 -9.97 -10.08
N ARG A 143 1.46 -10.65 -11.22
CA ARG A 143 2.42 -10.37 -12.29
C ARG A 143 2.23 -8.97 -12.85
N ALA A 144 1.00 -8.51 -13.04
CA ALA A 144 0.73 -7.14 -13.43
C ALA A 144 1.29 -6.16 -12.39
N GLY A 145 1.03 -6.40 -11.10
CA GLY A 145 1.59 -5.59 -10.02
C GLY A 145 3.13 -5.56 -10.01
N GLU A 146 3.79 -6.69 -10.32
CA GLU A 146 5.25 -6.78 -10.42
C GLU A 146 5.80 -5.93 -11.56
N VAL A 147 5.17 -5.98 -12.75
CA VAL A 147 5.55 -5.16 -13.91
C VAL A 147 5.46 -3.67 -13.59
N TYR A 148 4.40 -3.25 -12.88
CA TYR A 148 4.26 -1.86 -12.43
C TYR A 148 5.27 -1.48 -11.35
N ALA A 149 5.51 -2.37 -10.39
CA ALA A 149 6.50 -2.14 -9.34
C ALA A 149 7.93 -2.07 -9.90
N ALA A 150 8.25 -2.80 -10.97
CA ALA A 150 9.53 -2.74 -11.66
C ALA A 150 9.75 -1.43 -12.44
N GLY A 151 8.70 -0.62 -12.62
CA GLY A 151 8.76 0.60 -13.43
C GLY A 151 8.53 0.37 -14.93
N CYS A 152 8.25 -0.87 -15.36
CA CYS A 152 7.93 -1.18 -16.75
C CYS A 152 6.54 -0.68 -17.17
N GLY A 153 5.70 -0.23 -16.21
CA GLY A 153 4.47 0.52 -16.47
C GLY A 153 4.65 2.04 -16.51
N ALA A 154 5.87 2.56 -16.36
CA ALA A 154 6.16 3.98 -16.19
C ALA A 154 6.00 4.85 -17.45
N ALA A 155 5.82 4.26 -18.64
CA ALA A 155 5.48 5.03 -19.84
C ALA A 155 4.16 5.81 -19.70
N SER A 156 3.36 5.57 -18.65
CA SER A 156 2.10 6.28 -18.38
C SER A 156 2.14 7.23 -17.17
N MET A 157 3.23 7.29 -16.38
CA MET A 157 3.24 8.09 -15.13
C MET A 157 3.23 9.62 -15.34
N GLU A 158 3.68 10.11 -16.49
CA GLU A 158 3.65 11.56 -16.79
C GLU A 158 2.23 12.10 -17.07
N ASN A 159 1.25 11.22 -17.32
CA ASN A 159 -0.13 11.61 -17.63
C ASN A 159 -1.12 11.37 -16.49
N ILE A 160 -0.69 10.93 -15.31
CA ILE A 160 -1.58 10.65 -14.16
C ILE A 160 -1.65 11.84 -13.18
N LEU A 161 -0.80 12.87 -13.36
CA LEU A 161 -0.77 14.08 -12.52
C LEU A 161 -1.23 15.36 -13.25
N LYS A 162 -1.94 15.23 -14.39
CA LYS A 162 -2.60 16.35 -15.08
C LYS A 162 -4.10 16.23 -14.95
#